data_AF-U6SLZ4-F1
#
_entry.id   AF-U6SLZ4-F1
#
_cell.length_a   1.000
_cell.length_b   1.000
_cell.length_c   1.000
_cell.angle_alpha   90.00
_cell.angle_beta   90.00
_cell.angle_gamma   90.00
#
_symmetry.space_group_name_H-M   'P 1'
#
loop_
_entity.id
_entity.type
_entity.pdbx_description
1 polymer ?
#
loop_
_entity_poly.entity_id
_entity_poly.type
_entity_poly.pdbx_seq_one_letter_code
_entity_poly.pdbx_strand_id
1 'polypeptide(L)' 'MEFQVNRMKKLIEHDRFLKSTYNDLLDKQSLDSHLHVKPMNEEEALQYVFKVYVQSEPILLNAYNHLTND' A
#
# COMPACT_ATOMS: atom_id res chain seq x y z
N MET A 1 15.26 -4.28 2.82
CA MET A 1 14.15 -4.55 3.76
C MET A 1 13.06 -5.29 3.02
N GLU A 2 12.49 -6.32 3.64
CA GLU A 2 11.54 -7.21 2.97
C GLU A 2 10.09 -6.76 3.17
N PHE A 3 9.28 -7.04 2.16
CA PHE A 3 7.84 -6.82 2.21
C PHE A 3 7.17 -7.81 3.15
N GLN A 4 6.27 -7.32 4.02
CA GLN A 4 5.53 -8.11 4.99
C GLN A 4 4.08 -7.67 4.97
N VAL A 5 3.22 -8.57 4.49
CA VAL A 5 1.78 -8.33 4.27
C VAL A 5 1.10 -7.76 5.50
N ASN A 6 1.31 -8.38 6.67
CA ASN A 6 0.64 -7.97 7.92
C ASN A 6 1.05 -6.55 8.36
N ARG A 7 2.31 -6.16 8.19
CA ARG A 7 2.76 -4.79 8.49
C ARG A 7 2.17 -3.78 7.52
N MET A 8 2.14 -4.13 6.24
CA MET A 8 1.59 -3.24 5.22
C MET A 8 0.10 -2.99 5.46
N LYS A 9 -0.67 -4.02 5.83
CA LYS A 9 -2.08 -3.89 6.23
C LYS A 9 -2.25 -2.93 7.40
N LYS A 10 -1.49 -3.12 8.49
CA LYS A 10 -1.52 -2.20 9.65
C LYS A 10 -1.17 -0.76 9.25
N LEU A 11 -0.15 -0.56 8.42
CA LEU A 11 0.26 0.78 7.97
C LEU A 11 -0.86 1.47 7.18
N ILE A 12 -1.48 0.74 6.25
CA ILE A 12 -2.61 1.23 5.45
C ILE A 12 -3.82 1.57 6.32
N GLU A 13 -4.07 0.84 7.41
CA GLU A 13 -5.17 1.17 8.32
C GLU A 13 -4.98 2.53 9.02
N HIS A 14 -3.73 2.93 9.26
CA HIS A 14 -3.39 4.19 9.93
C HIS A 14 -3.24 5.38 8.97
N ASP A 15 -2.82 5.15 7.73
CA ASP A 15 -2.60 6.21 6.76
C ASP A 15 -3.73 6.29 5.72
N ARG A 16 -4.49 7.39 5.74
CA ARG A 16 -5.65 7.60 4.85
C ARG A 16 -5.26 7.64 3.37
N PHE A 17 -4.08 8.18 3.04
CA PHE A 17 -3.61 8.27 1.67
C PHE A 17 -3.23 6.88 1.14
N LEU A 18 -2.46 6.10 1.92
CA LEU A 18 -2.12 4.73 1.55
C LEU A 18 -3.36 3.84 1.44
N LYS A 19 -4.36 4.05 2.32
CA LYS A 19 -5.65 3.36 2.24
C LYS A 19 -6.44 3.67 0.98
N SER A 20 -6.53 4.94 0.61
CA SER A 20 -7.18 5.34 -0.64
C SER A 20 -6.47 4.69 -1.82
N THR A 21 -5.15 4.84 -1.89
CA THR A 21 -4.33 4.30 -2.97
C THR A 21 -4.46 2.78 -3.09
N TYR A 22 -4.45 2.06 -1.96
CA TYR A 22 -4.65 0.62 -1.92
C TYR A 22 -6.03 0.22 -2.45
N ASN A 23 -7.09 0.91 -2.05
CA ASN A 23 -8.44 0.64 -2.52
C ASN A 23 -8.58 0.94 -4.03
N ASP A 24 -7.95 2.00 -4.52
CA ASP A 24 -7.98 2.37 -5.93
C ASP A 24 -7.32 1.29 -6.81
N LEU A 25 -6.26 0.63 -6.31
CA LEU A 25 -5.59 -0.48 -7.00
C LEU A 25 -6.43 -1.78 -7.02
N LEU A 26 -7.34 -1.94 -6.05
CA LEU A 26 -8.25 -3.08 -5.96
C LEU A 26 -9.53 -2.90 -6.76
N ASP A 27 -9.93 -1.65 -6.99
CA ASP A 27 -11.20 -1.36 -7.62
C ASP A 27 -11.17 -1.73 -9.11
N LYS A 28 -11.93 -2.78 -9.44
CA LYS A 28 -12.09 -3.31 -10.80
C LYS A 28 -12.90 -2.39 -11.71
N GLN A 29 -13.68 -1.47 -11.16
CA GLN A 29 -14.48 -0.51 -11.93
C GLN A 29 -13.77 0.81 -12.17
N SER A 30 -12.55 0.97 -11.65
CA SER A 30 -11.80 2.21 -11.70
C SER A 30 -11.14 2.49 -13.06
N LEU A 31 -11.94 2.46 -14.13
CA LEU A 31 -11.54 2.98 -15.43
C LEU A 31 -11.23 4.49 -15.37
N ASP A 32 -11.78 5.19 -14.36
CA ASP A 32 -11.59 6.61 -14.05
C ASP A 32 -10.61 6.90 -12.89
N SER A 33 -10.01 5.87 -12.25
CA SER A 33 -8.98 6.14 -11.26
C SER A 33 -7.77 6.73 -11.97
N HIS A 34 -7.30 7.88 -11.49
CA HIS A 34 -6.15 8.66 -11.98
C HIS A 34 -4.86 7.85 -12.22
N LEU A 35 -4.84 6.60 -11.75
CA LEU A 35 -3.72 5.68 -11.72
C LEU A 35 -3.58 4.82 -13.01
N HIS A 36 -4.61 4.69 -13.88
CA HIS A 36 -4.55 3.90 -15.14
C HIS A 36 -3.89 2.50 -14.98
N VAL A 37 -4.05 1.85 -13.83
CA VAL A 37 -3.42 0.55 -13.55
C VAL A 37 -4.44 -0.57 -13.71
N LYS A 38 -4.00 -1.74 -14.19
CA LYS A 38 -4.86 -2.94 -14.18
C LYS A 38 -5.25 -3.27 -12.74
N PRO A 39 -6.50 -3.72 -12.49
CA PRO A 39 -6.92 -4.17 -11.17
C PRO A 39 -6.00 -5.28 -10.66
N MET A 40 -5.48 -5.11 -9.45
CA MET A 40 -4.56 -6.05 -8.81
C MET A 40 -5.28 -6.93 -7.80
N ASN A 41 -4.67 -8.07 -7.45
CA ASN A 41 -5.08 -8.78 -6.24
C ASN A 41 -4.55 -8.05 -4.98
N GLU A 42 -5.05 -8.43 -3.81
CA GLU A 42 -4.70 -7.82 -2.53
C GLU A 42 -3.18 -7.79 -2.26
N GLU A 43 -2.48 -8.90 -2.49
CA GLU A 43 -1.05 -8.96 -2.21
C GLU A 43 -0.23 -8.09 -3.17
N GLU A 44 -0.59 -8.10 -4.46
CA GLU A 44 0.01 -7.25 -5.48
C GLU A 44 -0.18 -5.76 -5.18
N ALA A 45 -1.39 -5.35 -4.78
CA ALA A 45 -1.69 -3.97 -4.41
C ALA A 45 -0.86 -3.53 -3.18
N LEU A 46 -0.78 -4.36 -2.15
CA LEU A 46 0.05 -4.09 -0.97
C LEU A 46 1.54 -3.96 -1.35
N GLN A 47 2.03 -4.83 -2.22
CA GLN A 47 3.42 -4.80 -2.67
C GLN A 47 3.72 -3.56 -3.53
N TYR A 48 2.76 -3.14 -4.37
CA TYR A 48 2.87 -1.91 -5.15
C TYR A 48 2.97 -0.69 -4.22
N VAL A 49 2.05 -0.57 -3.25
CA VAL A 49 2.04 0.54 -2.30
C VAL A 49 3.36 0.60 -1.52
N PHE A 50 3.86 -0.57 -1.09
CA PHE A 50 5.16 -0.67 -0.43
C PHE A 50 6.30 -0.15 -1.31
N LYS A 51 6.41 -0.63 -2.56
CA LYS A 51 7.51 -0.26 -3.46
C LYS A 51 7.48 1.21 -3.90
N VAL A 52 6.29 1.73 -4.20
CA VAL A 52 6.14 3.05 -4.82
C VAL A 52 6.10 4.18 -3.80
N TYR A 53 5.46 3.97 -2.64
CA TYR A 53 5.23 5.02 -1.65
C TYR A 53 6.01 4.79 -0.35
N VAL A 54 6.02 3.56 0.19
CA VAL A 54 6.68 3.31 1.47
C VAL A 54 8.20 3.32 1.35
N GLN A 55 8.76 2.73 0.29
CA GLN A 55 10.21 2.70 0.08
C GLN A 55 10.80 4.04 -0.37
N SER A 56 10.01 4.90 -1.02
CA SER A 56 10.44 6.20 -1.53
C SER A 56 10.45 7.28 -0.46
N GLU A 57 9.54 7.20 0.51
CA GLU A 57 9.37 8.22 1.55
C GLU A 57 9.98 7.78 2.90
N PRO A 58 11.02 8.45 3.43
CA PRO A 58 11.68 8.06 4.67
C PRO A 58 10.74 7.98 5.88
N ILE A 59 9.74 8.85 5.96
CA ILE A 59 8.76 8.88 7.06
C ILE A 59 7.90 7.61 7.03
N LEU A 60 7.40 7.22 5.85
CA LEU A 60 6.59 6.02 5.69
C LEU A 60 7.41 4.75 5.90
N LEU A 61 8.65 4.73 5.42
CA LEU A 61 9.58 3.63 5.68
C LEU A 61 9.81 3.46 7.18
N ASN A 62 10.07 4.54 7.91
CA ASN A 62 10.25 4.47 9.36
C ASN A 62 8.98 3.98 10.07
N ALA A 63 7.81 4.50 9.69
CA ALA A 63 6.53 4.03 10.25
C ALA A 63 6.32 2.53 10.00
N TYR A 64 6.58 2.06 8.78
CA TYR A 64 6.54 0.64 8.43
C TYR A 64 7.48 -0.21 9.29
N ASN A 65 8.68 0.30 9.58
CA ASN A 65 9.70 -0.40 10.36
C ASN A 65 9.32 -0.56 11.83
N HIS A 66 8.56 0.41 12.37
CA HIS A 66 8.10 0.40 13.74
C HIS A 66 6.86 -0.48 13.97
N LEU A 67 6.16 -0.90 12.92
CA LEU A 67 5.03 -1.83 13.03
C LEU A 67 5.55 -3.26 13.23
N THR A 68 5.16 -3.89 14.35
CA THR A 68 5.49 -5.30 14.67
C THR A 68 4.46 -6.27 14.10
N ASN A 69 4.90 -7.50 13.81
CA ASN A 69 4.06 -8.62 13.36
C ASN A 69 3.31 -9.26 14.54
N ASP A 70 2.58 -8.49 15.34
CA ASP A 70 1.62 -9.06 16.29
C ASP A 70 0.34 -9.52 15.60
#